data_AF-A0A7Z9M1V4-F1
#
_entry.id   AF-A0A7Z9M1V4-F1
#
_cell.length_a   1.000
_cell.length_b   1.000
_cell.length_c   1.000
_cell.angle_alpha   90.00
_cell.angle_beta   90.00
_cell.angle_gamma   90.00
#
_symmetry.space_group_name_H-M   'P 1'
#
loop_
_entity.id
_entity.type
_entity.pdbx_description
1 polymer ?
#
loop_
_entity_poly.entity_id
_entity_poly.type
_entity_poly.pdbx_seq_one_letter_code
_entity_poly.pdbx_strand_id
1 'polypeptide(L)'
;MKRIAVINVVGLTKSHLGEFAPNLTALAHASSVSTLTPPLPAVTCTVQSTMLTGLSPQEHGVVANGWHERQTNETFFWRQSNALVRGEKVWDALRKIDNTFTVANMFWWFNMYSSADFAVTPRPIYCA
;
A
#
# COMPACT_ATOMS: atom_id res chain seq x y z
N MET A 1 -21.51 -11.66 -6.69
CA MET A 1 -20.12 -11.46 -6.23
C MET A 1 -20.06 -10.28 -5.27
N LYS A 2 -19.41 -10.45 -4.12
CA LYS A 2 -19.15 -9.35 -3.18
C LYS A 2 -17.90 -8.60 -3.62
N ARG A 3 -18.06 -7.36 -4.10
CA ARG A 3 -16.92 -6.49 -4.42
C ARG A 3 -16.36 -5.93 -3.11
N ILE A 4 -15.04 -5.94 -2.95
CA ILE A 4 -14.35 -5.42 -1.77
C ILE A 4 -13.47 -4.24 -2.21
N ALA A 5 -13.57 -3.14 -1.49
CA ALA A 5 -12.68 -2.00 -1.64
C ALA A 5 -11.83 -1.85 -0.38
N VAL A 6 -10.53 -1.75 -0.54
CA VAL A 6 -9.59 -1.41 0.54
C VAL A 6 -9.11 0.00 0.30
N ILE A 7 -9.48 0.92 1.18
CA ILE A 7 -9.12 2.34 1.10
C ILE A 7 -8.05 2.61 2.15
N ASN A 8 -6.85 2.99 1.70
CA ASN A 8 -5.78 3.43 2.59
C ASN A 8 -5.84 4.95 2.77
N VAL A 9 -6.23 5.39 3.96
CA VAL A 9 -6.19 6.80 4.34
C VAL A 9 -4.97 7.02 5.24
N VAL A 10 -3.90 7.55 4.66
CA VAL A 10 -2.63 7.75 5.35
C VAL A 10 -2.81 8.72 6.52
N GLY A 11 -2.36 8.32 7.71
CA GLY A 11 -2.45 9.15 8.93
C GLY A 11 -3.82 9.16 9.60
N LEU A 12 -4.80 8.41 9.09
CA LEU A 12 -6.12 8.31 9.74
C LEU A 12 -5.99 7.64 11.11
N THR A 13 -6.55 8.31 12.12
CA THR A 13 -6.66 7.81 13.49
C THR A 13 -8.09 8.03 14.01
N LYS A 14 -8.43 7.40 15.14
CA LYS A 14 -9.74 7.58 15.78
C LYS A 14 -10.05 9.04 16.15
N SER A 15 -9.04 9.88 16.38
CA SER A 15 -9.26 11.30 16.72
C SER A 15 -9.75 12.15 15.53
N HIS A 16 -9.66 11.62 14.31
CA HIS A 16 -10.22 12.28 13.12
C HIS A 16 -11.71 11.99 12.93
N LEU A 17 -12.27 11.03 13.68
CA LEU A 17 -13.70 10.75 13.66
C LEU A 17 -14.45 11.83 14.44
N GLY A 18 -15.66 12.16 14.00
CA GLY A 18 -16.50 13.21 14.56
C GLY A 18 -17.18 14.04 13.48
N GLU A 19 -17.47 15.30 13.82
CA GLU A 19 -18.27 16.23 13.04
C GLU A 19 -17.75 16.44 11.61
N PHE A 20 -16.43 16.54 11.44
CA PHE A 20 -15.81 16.78 10.12
C PHE A 20 -15.61 15.51 9.27
N ALA A 21 -15.93 14.33 9.82
CA ALA A 21 -15.87 13.05 9.11
C ALA A 21 -17.14 12.20 9.36
N PRO A 22 -18.35 12.72 9.08
CA PRO A 22 -19.59 12.11 9.56
C PRO A 22 -19.84 10.73 8.94
N ASN A 23 -19.52 10.55 7.65
CA ASN A 23 -19.70 9.27 6.96
C ASN A 23 -18.74 8.18 7.49
N LEU A 24 -17.49 8.55 7.75
CA LEU A 24 -16.50 7.62 8.30
C LEU A 24 -16.82 7.27 9.75
N THR A 25 -17.32 8.24 10.51
CA THR A 25 -17.78 8.06 11.89
C THR A 25 -18.98 7.11 11.94
N ALA A 26 -19.98 7.31 11.09
CA ALA A 26 -21.12 6.41 10.97
C ALA A 26 -20.69 4.98 10.59
N LEU A 27 -19.76 4.83 9.64
CA LEU A 27 -19.19 3.53 9.28
C LEU A 27 -18.48 2.87 10.46
N ALA A 28 -17.67 3.62 11.21
CA ALA A 28 -16.97 3.13 12.38
C ALA A 28 -17.92 2.66 13.49
N HIS A 29 -19.07 3.32 13.68
CA HIS A 29 -20.10 2.89 14.63
C HIS A 29 -20.89 1.66 14.18
N ALA A 30 -21.14 1.53 12.87
CA ALA A 30 -21.90 0.42 12.30
C ALA A 30 -21.06 -0.85 12.05
N SER A 31 -19.75 -0.81 12.27
CA SER A 31 -18.82 -1.91 11.94
C SER A 31 -17.76 -2.12 13.02
N SER A 32 -16.93 -3.15 12.85
CA SER A 32 -15.80 -3.40 13.75
C SER A 32 -14.65 -2.45 13.46
N VAL A 33 -14.16 -1.77 14.49
CA VAL A 33 -12.96 -0.92 14.42
C VAL A 33 -11.81 -1.61 15.14
N SER A 34 -10.72 -1.84 14.42
CA SER A 34 -9.47 -2.37 15.00
C SER A 34 -8.32 -1.39 14.76
N THR A 35 -7.39 -1.34 15.71
CA THR A 35 -6.17 -0.55 15.58
C THR A 35 -5.15 -1.39 14.81
N LEU A 36 -4.64 -0.86 13.71
CA LEU A 36 -3.49 -1.45 13.02
C LEU A 36 -2.20 -1.11 13.78
N THR A 37 -1.45 -2.12 14.20
CA THR A 37 -0.06 -1.94 14.63
C THR A 37 0.84 -1.96 13.40
N PRO A 38 1.46 -0.83 13.00
CA PRO A 38 2.31 -0.80 11.82
C PRO A 38 3.64 -1.52 12.08
N PRO A 39 4.31 -2.04 11.04
CA PRO A 39 5.71 -2.44 11.13
C PRO A 39 6.61 -1.25 11.47
N LEU A 40 7.82 -1.53 11.97
CA LEU A 40 8.88 -0.54 12.08
C LEU A 40 9.84 -0.68 10.88
N PRO A 41 10.13 0.38 10.11
CA PRO A 41 9.67 1.77 10.28
C PRO A 41 8.24 2.02 9.78
N ALA A 42 7.48 2.82 10.52
CA ALA A 42 6.07 3.13 10.25
C ALA A 42 5.90 4.24 9.18
N VAL A 43 6.59 4.10 8.05
CA VAL A 43 6.48 5.00 6.89
C VAL A 43 5.64 4.37 5.78
N THR A 44 5.00 5.21 4.96
CA THR A 44 3.97 4.81 4.00
C THR A 44 4.36 3.62 3.11
N CYS A 45 5.54 3.67 2.48
CA CYS A 45 5.99 2.60 1.57
C CYS A 45 6.16 1.26 2.27
N THR A 46 6.72 1.26 3.49
CA THR A 46 6.91 0.06 4.31
C THR A 46 5.57 -0.51 4.75
N VAL A 47 4.72 0.31 5.36
CA VAL A 47 3.41 -0.13 5.88
C VAL A 47 2.52 -0.67 4.75
N GLN A 48 2.47 0.01 3.60
CA GLN A 48 1.69 -0.47 2.45
C GLN A 48 2.22 -1.80 1.89
N SER A 49 3.55 -1.96 1.83
CA SER A 49 4.15 -3.22 1.38
C SER A 49 3.79 -4.38 2.30
N THR A 50 3.83 -4.17 3.63
CA THR A 50 3.36 -5.14 4.62
C THR A 50 1.88 -5.46 4.44
N MET A 51 1.01 -4.45 4.27
CA MET A 51 -0.43 -4.68 4.05
C MET A 51 -0.71 -5.52 2.80
N LEU A 52 -0.01 -5.27 1.70
CA LEU A 52 -0.26 -5.92 0.41
C LEU A 52 0.36 -7.31 0.29
N THR A 53 1.34 -7.65 1.12
CA THR A 53 2.05 -8.94 1.08
C THR A 53 1.79 -9.82 2.29
N GLY A 54 1.39 -9.25 3.43
CA GLY A 54 1.37 -9.94 4.72
C GLY A 54 2.75 -10.20 5.32
N LEU A 55 3.83 -9.71 4.69
CA LEU A 55 5.22 -9.98 5.09
C LEU A 55 5.79 -8.84 5.96
N SER A 56 6.84 -9.15 6.72
CA SER A 56 7.61 -8.16 7.46
C SER A 56 8.54 -7.33 6.55
N PRO A 57 9.03 -6.15 7.00
CA PRO A 57 9.99 -5.35 6.24
C PRO A 57 11.26 -6.09 5.83
N GLN A 58 11.71 -7.06 6.64
CA GLN A 58 12.85 -7.90 6.32
C GLN A 58 12.59 -8.80 5.11
N GLU A 59 11.36 -9.30 4.97
CA GLU A 59 10.96 -10.25 3.94
C GLU A 59 10.60 -9.55 2.62
N HIS A 60 9.77 -8.50 2.65
CA HIS A 60 9.40 -7.76 1.43
C HIS A 60 10.47 -6.74 0.99
N GLY A 61 11.41 -6.38 1.88
CA GLY A 61 12.61 -5.59 1.57
C GLY A 61 12.41 -4.07 1.52
N VAL A 62 11.21 -3.56 1.80
CA VAL A 62 10.92 -2.11 1.76
C VAL A 62 10.96 -1.54 3.18
N VAL A 63 12.00 -0.76 3.47
CA VAL A 63 12.26 -0.20 4.82
C VAL A 63 12.24 1.33 4.85
N ALA A 64 11.89 1.98 3.75
CA ALA A 64 11.87 3.43 3.66
C ALA A 64 10.98 3.89 2.50
N ASN A 65 10.73 5.19 2.45
CA ASN A 65 10.15 5.83 1.26
C ASN A 65 11.20 6.11 0.18
N GLY A 66 12.50 5.95 0.46
CA GLY A 66 13.57 6.23 -0.49
C GLY A 66 14.91 5.69 -0.01
N TRP A 67 15.86 5.62 -0.93
CA TRP A 67 17.21 5.10 -0.67
C TRP A 67 18.25 6.02 -1.28
N HIS A 68 19.40 6.07 -0.61
CA HIS A 68 20.62 6.64 -1.15
C HIS A 68 21.49 5.52 -1.73
N GLU A 69 21.75 5.58 -3.02
CA GLU A 69 22.55 4.62 -3.77
C GLU A 69 24.01 5.07 -3.76
N ARG A 70 24.83 4.45 -2.91
CA ARG A 70 26.22 4.89 -2.66
C ARG A 70 27.12 4.78 -3.90
N GLN A 71 26.82 3.86 -4.80
CA GLN A 71 27.57 3.65 -6.02
C GLN A 71 27.42 4.83 -6.99
N THR A 72 26.27 5.50 -6.98
CA THR A 72 25.99 6.66 -7.85
C THR A 72 25.92 7.98 -7.08
N ASN A 73 25.92 7.94 -5.74
CA ASN A 73 25.64 9.07 -4.84
C ASN A 73 24.28 9.73 -5.08
N GLU A 74 23.32 8.99 -5.62
CA GLU A 74 21.99 9.50 -5.91
C GLU A 74 21.00 9.09 -4.83
N THR A 75 20.10 10.01 -4.47
CA THR A 75 18.99 9.72 -3.55
C THR A 75 17.70 9.73 -4.33
N PHE A 76 16.97 8.61 -4.27
CA PHE A 76 15.68 8.48 -4.93
C PHE A 76 14.60 8.19 -3.90
N PHE A 77 13.58 9.04 -3.90
CA PHE A 77 12.37 8.85 -3.11
C PHE A 77 11.23 8.36 -3.96
N TRP A 78 10.38 7.50 -3.42
CA TRP A 78 9.15 7.06 -4.04
C TRP A 78 9.35 6.31 -5.36
N ARG A 79 10.43 5.53 -5.47
CA ARG A 79 10.60 4.60 -6.60
C ARG A 79 9.34 3.73 -6.74
N GLN A 80 8.89 3.54 -7.97
CA GLN A 80 7.57 2.92 -8.23
C GLN A 80 7.62 1.49 -8.78
N SER A 81 8.80 0.95 -9.09
CA SER A 81 8.91 -0.41 -9.62
C SER A 81 8.36 -1.43 -8.62
N ASN A 82 7.40 -2.25 -9.05
CA ASN A 82 6.82 -3.30 -8.22
C ASN A 82 7.86 -4.36 -7.82
N ALA A 83 8.88 -4.58 -8.65
CA ALA A 83 9.97 -5.53 -8.38
C ALA A 83 10.80 -5.19 -7.14
N LEU A 84 10.70 -3.97 -6.61
CA LEU A 84 11.33 -3.59 -5.34
C LEU A 84 10.66 -4.27 -4.13
N VAL A 85 9.39 -4.66 -4.26
CA VAL A 85 8.62 -5.32 -3.19
C VAL A 85 8.64 -6.83 -3.40
N ARG A 86 9.43 -7.53 -2.61
CA ARG A 86 9.50 -9.00 -2.67
C ARG A 86 8.22 -9.63 -2.11
N GLY A 87 8.03 -10.90 -2.45
CA GLY A 87 6.89 -11.69 -1.97
C GLY A 87 5.63 -11.53 -2.80
N GLU A 88 4.75 -12.52 -2.64
CA GLU A 88 3.44 -12.58 -3.27
C GLU A 88 2.55 -11.42 -2.82
N LYS A 89 1.83 -10.82 -3.76
CA LYS A 89 0.85 -9.78 -3.46
C LYS A 89 -0.52 -10.42 -3.22
N VAL A 90 -1.35 -9.77 -2.41
CA VAL A 90 -2.68 -10.29 -2.04
C VAL A 90 -3.54 -10.68 -3.24
N TRP A 91 -3.46 -9.94 -4.35
CA TRP A 91 -4.21 -10.26 -5.56
C TRP A 91 -3.66 -11.47 -6.33
N ASP A 92 -2.35 -11.71 -6.28
CA ASP A 92 -1.75 -12.92 -6.87
C ASP A 92 -2.20 -14.16 -6.09
N ALA A 93 -2.22 -14.07 -4.76
CA ALA A 93 -2.74 -15.12 -3.89
C ALA A 93 -4.23 -15.39 -4.16
N LEU A 94 -5.04 -14.33 -4.31
CA LEU A 94 -6.47 -14.48 -4.64
C LEU A 94 -6.70 -15.10 -6.01
N ARG A 95 -5.87 -14.79 -7.01
CA ARG A 95 -5.96 -15.41 -8.34
C ARG A 95 -5.68 -16.90 -8.31
N LYS A 96 -4.78 -17.38 -7.45
CA LYS A 96 -4.54 -18.83 -7.27
C LYS A 96 -5.79 -19.56 -6.74
N ILE A 97 -6.66 -18.86 -6.01
CA ILE A 97 -7.92 -19.40 -5.49
C ILE A 97 -9.03 -19.30 -6.54
N ASP A 98 -9.09 -18.17 -7.25
CA ASP A 98 -10.07 -17.92 -8.31
C ASP A 98 -9.39 -17.24 -9.51
N ASN A 99 -9.17 -18.02 -10.58
CA ASN A 99 -8.52 -17.53 -11.80
C ASN A 99 -9.34 -16.46 -12.56
N THR A 100 -10.60 -16.23 -12.18
CA THR A 100 -11.45 -15.16 -12.75
C THR A 100 -11.42 -13.87 -11.92
N PHE A 101 -10.71 -13.88 -10.78
CA PHE A 101 -10.57 -12.72 -9.91
C PHE A 101 -9.90 -11.55 -10.62
N THR A 102 -10.49 -10.36 -10.48
CA THR A 102 -9.97 -9.10 -11.03
C THR A 102 -9.71 -8.10 -9.92
N VAL A 103 -8.65 -7.30 -10.09
CA VAL A 103 -8.24 -6.26 -9.13
C VAL A 103 -7.90 -4.95 -9.82
N ALA A 104 -8.25 -3.86 -9.14
CA ALA A 104 -7.80 -2.51 -9.48
C ALA A 104 -6.90 -1.98 -8.35
N ASN A 105 -5.62 -1.74 -8.63
CA ASN A 105 -4.70 -1.08 -7.71
C ASN A 105 -4.57 0.40 -8.05
N MET A 106 -5.26 1.26 -7.29
CA MET A 106 -5.31 2.70 -7.52
C MET A 106 -4.45 3.43 -6.48
N PHE A 107 -3.32 3.97 -6.94
CA PHE A 107 -2.42 4.88 -6.22
C PHE A 107 -1.64 4.30 -5.03
N TRP A 108 -1.65 2.98 -4.80
CA TRP A 108 -0.72 2.38 -3.83
C TRP A 108 0.72 2.43 -4.36
N TRP A 109 1.69 2.49 -3.45
CA TRP A 109 3.11 2.56 -3.81
C TRP A 109 3.62 1.27 -4.44
N PHE A 110 4.68 1.41 -5.25
CA PHE A 110 5.32 0.32 -6.00
C PHE A 110 4.36 -0.36 -6.98
N ASN A 111 3.52 0.42 -7.66
CA ASN A 111 2.49 -0.12 -8.53
C ASN A 111 2.89 -0.12 -10.02
N MET A 112 4.02 0.47 -10.40
CA MET A 112 4.49 0.38 -11.80
C MET A 112 4.89 -1.06 -12.11
N TYR A 113 4.33 -1.60 -13.20
CA TYR A 113 4.54 -2.97 -13.66
C TYR A 113 4.14 -4.03 -12.63
N SER A 114 3.15 -3.74 -11.79
CA SER A 114 2.52 -4.75 -10.95
C SER A 114 1.67 -5.71 -11.78
N SER A 115 1.32 -6.86 -11.20
CA SER A 115 0.44 -7.83 -11.84
C SER A 115 -1.05 -7.47 -11.75
N ALA A 116 -1.43 -6.32 -11.17
CA ALA A 116 -2.84 -5.90 -11.07
C ALA A 116 -3.48 -5.71 -12.47
N ASP A 117 -4.77 -6.04 -12.63
CA ASP A 117 -5.45 -5.94 -13.93
C ASP A 117 -5.63 -4.49 -14.37
N PHE A 118 -5.91 -3.62 -13.41
CA PHE A 118 -5.99 -2.18 -13.62
C PHE A 118 -5.07 -1.50 -12.61
N ALA A 119 -4.16 -0.66 -13.11
CA ALA A 119 -3.21 0.06 -12.28
C ALA A 119 -3.19 1.55 -12.64
N VAL A 120 -3.28 2.40 -11.61
CA VAL A 120 -3.05 3.83 -11.72
C VAL A 120 -2.06 4.19 -10.62
N THR A 121 -1.01 4.93 -10.94
CA THR A 121 0.04 5.29 -9.99
C THR A 121 0.63 6.64 -10.36
N PRO A 122 0.99 7.48 -9.37
CA PRO A 122 1.79 8.65 -9.66
C PRO A 122 3.16 8.17 -10.18
N ARG A 123 3.65 8.77 -11.26
CA ARG A 123 5.02 8.59 -11.72
C ARG A 123 5.84 9.80 -11.25
N PRO A 124 6.75 9.64 -10.27
CA PRO A 124 7.62 10.73 -9.87
C PRO A 124 8.39 11.26 -11.07
N ILE A 125 8.38 12.57 -11.24
CA ILE A 125 9.26 13.28 -12.18
C ILE A 125 10.34 13.92 -11.32
N TYR A 126 11.56 13.42 -11.45
CA TYR A 126 12.71 14.06 -10.83
C TYR A 126 13.22 15.11 -11.82
N CYS A 127 12.89 16.37 -11.56
CA CYS A 127 13.49 17.48 -12.30
C CYS A 127 14.94 17.63 -11.84
N ALA A 128 15.87 17.67 -12.80
CA ALA A 128 17.26 18.04 -12.56
C ALA A 128 17.39 19.56 -12.39
#